data_AF-U7LAF8-F1
#
_entry.id   AF-U7LAF8-F1
#
_cell.length_a   1.000
_cell.length_b   1.000
_cell.length_c   1.000
_cell.angle_alpha   90.00
_cell.angle_beta   90.00
_cell.angle_gamma   90.00
#
_symmetry.space_group_name_H-M   'P 1'
#
loop_
_entity.id
_entity.type
_entity.pdbx_description
1 polymer ?
#
loop_
_entity_poly.entity_id
_entity_poly.type
_entity_poly.pdbx_seq_one_letter_code
_entity_poly.pdbx_strand_id
1 'polypeptide(L)'
;MEKFITHTGTGVPLWASNVDTDQIIPARYLKSVKRTGFAEGLFSNWRSDSTFVLNQEQFKDGSVLFAGRDFGTGSSREHAVWALREYGFKAVFSSRFADIFRGNSGKSGLLTGLMEQEDIELIWKQLEAGETQVTVDLEARTVQVGENTYSFDIDDYTRWRLMEGLDDIGITLRNEEAITSFEHSRASFKPAVHAD
;
A
#
# COMPACT_ATOMS: atom_id res chain seq x y z
N MET A 1 9.88 8.00 -3.39
CA MET A 1 9.35 6.64 -3.08
C MET A 1 10.34 5.56 -3.59
N GLU A 2 10.36 4.34 -3.04
CA GLU A 2 11.16 3.23 -3.63
C GLU A 2 10.48 2.66 -4.87
N LYS A 3 11.25 2.24 -5.88
CA LYS A 3 10.70 1.55 -7.07
C LYS A 3 10.14 0.19 -6.68
N PHE A 4 9.00 -0.16 -7.24
CA PHE A 4 8.40 -1.50 -7.14
C PHE A 4 8.31 -2.09 -8.54
N ILE A 5 9.06 -3.17 -8.80
CA ILE A 5 8.95 -3.96 -10.06
C ILE A 5 8.50 -5.37 -9.70
N THR A 6 9.32 -6.06 -8.92
CA THR A 6 9.02 -7.39 -8.38
C THR A 6 9.31 -7.37 -6.88
N HIS A 7 8.49 -8.06 -6.09
CA HIS A 7 8.69 -8.23 -4.66
C HIS A 7 8.40 -9.67 -4.25
N THR A 8 9.35 -10.34 -3.62
CA THR A 8 9.16 -11.66 -3.00
C THR A 8 9.18 -11.50 -1.49
N GLY A 9 8.17 -12.04 -0.81
CA GLY A 9 8.12 -12.00 0.64
C GLY A 9 6.97 -12.84 1.21
N THR A 10 6.75 -12.72 2.51
CA THR A 10 5.73 -13.49 3.21
C THR A 10 4.32 -12.96 2.92
N GLY A 11 3.46 -13.83 2.39
CA GLY A 11 2.03 -13.61 2.22
C GLY A 11 1.26 -13.79 3.52
N VAL A 12 0.29 -12.92 3.78
CA VAL A 12 -0.54 -12.92 4.99
C VAL A 12 -2.01 -13.03 4.61
N PRO A 13 -2.72 -14.09 5.04
CA PRO A 13 -4.17 -14.19 4.85
C PRO A 13 -4.90 -13.38 5.93
N LEU A 14 -5.72 -12.42 5.52
CA LEU A 14 -6.61 -11.69 6.42
C LEU A 14 -8.07 -11.97 6.05
N TRP A 15 -8.70 -12.89 6.79
CA TRP A 15 -10.09 -13.32 6.62
C TRP A 15 -11.12 -12.28 7.12
N ALA A 16 -10.95 -11.03 6.72
CA ALA A 16 -11.83 -9.93 7.07
C ALA A 16 -12.19 -9.13 5.82
N SER A 17 -13.48 -8.82 5.70
CA SER A 17 -14.02 -7.89 4.71
C SER A 17 -14.45 -6.60 5.41
N ASN A 18 -14.66 -5.53 4.63
CA ASN A 18 -15.03 -4.20 5.13
C ASN A 18 -14.03 -3.66 6.15
N VAL A 19 -12.74 -3.97 5.96
CA VAL A 19 -11.69 -3.53 6.89
C VAL A 19 -11.56 -2.03 6.79
N ASP A 20 -11.96 -1.31 7.84
CA ASP A 20 -11.97 0.15 7.84
C ASP A 20 -10.64 0.75 8.32
N THR A 21 -10.47 2.05 8.09
CA THR A 21 -9.23 2.76 8.45
C THR A 21 -8.95 2.85 9.95
N ASP A 22 -9.96 2.78 10.81
CA ASP A 22 -9.79 2.69 12.28
C ASP A 22 -9.33 1.29 12.70
N GLN A 23 -9.74 0.25 11.98
CA GLN A 23 -9.25 -1.11 12.19
C GLN A 23 -7.79 -1.25 11.73
N ILE A 24 -7.43 -0.67 10.58
CA ILE A 24 -6.04 -0.63 10.11
C ILE A 24 -5.17 0.14 11.10
N ILE A 25 -5.60 1.34 11.53
CA ILE A 25 -4.91 2.09 12.56
C ILE A 25 -5.90 2.91 13.41
N PRO A 26 -6.05 2.60 14.72
CA PRO A 26 -7.00 3.31 15.56
C PRO A 26 -6.65 4.78 15.74
N ALA A 27 -7.67 5.64 15.80
CA ALA A 27 -7.51 7.10 15.93
C ALA A 27 -6.58 7.57 17.07
N ARG A 28 -6.42 6.77 18.14
CA ARG A 28 -5.51 7.09 19.26
C ARG A 28 -4.04 7.24 18.84
N TYR A 29 -3.61 6.56 17.77
CA TYR A 29 -2.24 6.67 17.23
C TYR A 29 -2.04 7.93 16.37
N LEU A 30 -3.12 8.63 16.02
CA LEU A 30 -3.11 9.77 15.09
C LEU A 30 -2.97 11.12 15.81
N LYS A 31 -2.69 11.10 17.11
CA LYS A 31 -2.43 12.31 17.92
C LYS A 31 -0.97 12.79 17.82
N SER A 32 -0.09 11.94 17.30
CA SER A 32 1.33 12.27 17.11
C SER A 32 1.50 13.21 15.91
N VAL A 33 2.38 14.21 16.05
CA VAL A 33 2.83 15.06 14.93
C VAL A 33 4.05 14.48 14.20
N LYS A 34 4.58 13.34 14.67
CA LYS A 34 5.70 12.65 14.01
C LYS A 34 5.21 11.95 12.75
N ARG A 35 6.10 11.83 11.77
CA ARG A 35 5.86 11.10 10.52
C ARG A 35 6.27 9.62 10.58
N THR A 36 6.56 9.10 11.78
CA THR A 36 7.07 7.74 12.03
C THR A 36 6.47 7.14 13.29
N GLY A 37 6.46 5.82 13.39
CA GLY A 37 5.97 5.07 14.56
C GLY A 37 4.54 4.55 14.40
N PHE A 38 4.03 4.54 13.17
CA PHE A 38 2.68 4.07 12.86
C PHE A 38 2.61 2.54 12.75
N ALA A 39 3.75 1.84 12.59
CA ALA A 39 3.82 0.37 12.59
C ALA A 39 3.26 -0.27 13.87
N GLU A 40 3.44 0.37 15.04
CA GLU A 40 2.86 -0.09 16.30
C GLU A 40 1.32 0.00 16.32
N GLY A 41 0.77 0.96 15.56
CA GLY A 41 -0.66 1.17 15.42
C GLY A 41 -1.34 0.17 14.50
N LEU A 42 -0.60 -0.44 13.57
CA LEU A 42 -1.15 -1.34 12.55
C LEU A 42 -1.89 -2.50 13.20
N PHE A 43 -3.20 -2.60 12.92
CA PHE A 43 -4.12 -3.60 13.45
C PHE A 43 -4.03 -3.78 14.97
N SER A 44 -3.63 -2.74 15.71
CA SER A 44 -3.31 -2.87 17.14
C SER A 44 -4.45 -3.39 18.02
N ASN A 45 -5.72 -3.10 17.67
CA ASN A 45 -6.87 -3.68 18.35
C ASN A 45 -7.03 -5.19 18.09
N TRP A 46 -6.63 -5.68 16.93
CA TRP A 46 -6.68 -7.11 16.59
C TRP A 46 -5.45 -7.85 17.08
N ARG A 47 -4.28 -7.22 17.01
CA ARG A 47 -3.02 -7.77 17.51
C ARG A 47 -2.96 -7.92 19.04
N SER A 48 -3.95 -7.41 19.79
CA SER A 48 -4.07 -7.76 21.22
C SER A 48 -4.51 -9.21 21.43
N ASP A 49 -5.12 -9.84 20.42
CA ASP A 49 -5.38 -11.28 20.40
C ASP A 49 -4.11 -12.01 19.92
N SER A 50 -3.55 -12.90 20.74
CA SER A 50 -2.35 -13.65 20.38
C SER A 50 -2.55 -14.62 19.21
N THR A 51 -3.79 -14.95 18.87
CA THR A 51 -4.14 -15.83 17.74
C THR A 51 -4.26 -15.08 16.41
N PHE A 52 -4.30 -13.73 16.45
CA PHE A 52 -4.39 -12.91 15.25
C PHE A 52 -3.25 -13.21 14.28
N VAL A 53 -3.54 -13.21 12.98
CA VAL A 53 -2.62 -13.72 11.94
C VAL A 53 -1.23 -13.09 12.00
N LEU A 54 -1.12 -11.78 12.20
CA LEU A 54 0.19 -11.08 12.29
C LEU A 54 0.98 -11.36 13.57
N ASN A 55 0.40 -12.07 14.54
CA ASN A 55 1.12 -12.52 15.72
C ASN A 55 1.63 -13.97 15.56
N GLN A 56 1.26 -14.66 14.48
CA GLN A 56 1.73 -16.02 14.20
C GLN A 56 3.13 -15.97 13.57
N GLU A 57 4.02 -16.85 14.02
CA GLU A 57 5.44 -16.86 13.64
C GLU A 57 5.67 -16.84 12.12
N GLN A 58 4.85 -17.58 11.37
CA GLN A 58 4.94 -17.70 9.92
C GLN A 58 4.47 -16.46 9.15
N PHE A 59 3.78 -15.51 9.79
CA PHE A 59 3.16 -14.34 9.16
C PHE A 59 3.59 -13.00 9.78
N LYS A 60 4.28 -13.00 10.92
CA LYS A 60 4.63 -11.78 11.67
C LYS A 60 5.48 -10.79 10.87
N ASP A 61 6.35 -11.30 9.99
CA ASP A 61 7.19 -10.49 9.10
C ASP A 61 6.58 -10.39 7.68
N GLY A 62 5.24 -10.50 7.61
CA GLY A 62 4.43 -10.37 6.41
C GLY A 62 4.68 -9.09 5.62
N SER A 63 4.77 -9.21 4.30
CA SER A 63 4.97 -8.07 3.39
C SER A 63 3.98 -8.03 2.22
N VAL A 64 3.15 -9.06 2.06
CA VAL A 64 2.07 -9.11 1.06
C VAL A 64 0.77 -9.50 1.77
N LEU A 65 -0.23 -8.62 1.79
CA LEU A 65 -1.50 -8.86 2.47
C LEU A 65 -2.58 -9.30 1.48
N PHE A 66 -3.32 -10.36 1.79
CA PHE A 66 -4.51 -10.79 1.04
C PHE A 66 -5.73 -10.63 1.94
N ALA A 67 -6.55 -9.62 1.67
CA ALA A 67 -7.72 -9.28 2.47
C ALA A 67 -9.03 -9.52 1.71
N GLY A 68 -10.13 -9.65 2.46
CA GLY A 68 -11.47 -9.72 1.88
C GLY A 68 -11.89 -8.41 1.21
N ARG A 69 -13.10 -8.40 0.67
CA ARG A 69 -13.70 -7.27 -0.06
C ARG A 69 -13.79 -5.99 0.79
N ASP A 70 -13.77 -4.83 0.14
CA ASP A 70 -14.02 -3.50 0.72
C ASP A 70 -12.94 -3.07 1.75
N PHE A 71 -11.68 -3.34 1.44
CA PHE A 71 -10.54 -2.99 2.28
C PHE A 71 -10.22 -1.47 2.23
N GLY A 72 -9.90 -0.90 3.39
CA GLY A 72 -9.56 0.51 3.55
C GLY A 72 -10.77 1.45 3.59
N THR A 73 -11.96 0.92 3.90
CA THR A 73 -13.21 1.71 3.96
C THR A 73 -13.24 2.70 5.13
N GLY A 74 -14.27 3.55 5.15
CA GLY A 74 -14.47 4.57 6.17
C GLY A 74 -13.74 5.89 5.89
N SER A 75 -13.24 6.53 6.94
CA SER A 75 -12.68 7.88 6.84
C SER A 75 -11.37 7.95 6.05
N SER A 76 -11.14 9.07 5.36
CA SER A 76 -9.85 9.34 4.70
C SER A 76 -8.72 9.46 5.73
N ARG A 77 -7.78 8.52 5.72
CA ARG A 77 -6.61 8.50 6.61
C ARG A 77 -5.38 7.98 5.89
N GLU A 78 -4.48 8.88 5.50
CA GLU A 78 -3.17 8.51 4.92
C GLU A 78 -2.34 7.64 5.88
N HIS A 79 -2.50 7.86 7.19
CA HIS A 79 -1.85 7.08 8.24
C HIS A 79 -2.13 5.57 8.17
N ALA A 80 -3.26 5.14 7.61
CA ALA A 80 -3.54 3.71 7.41
C ALA A 80 -2.53 3.08 6.43
N VAL A 81 -2.19 3.81 5.37
CA VAL A 81 -1.17 3.40 4.40
C VAL A 81 0.22 3.43 5.04
N TRP A 82 0.52 4.46 5.84
CA TRP A 82 1.81 4.57 6.52
C TRP A 82 2.01 3.44 7.53
N ALA A 83 0.98 3.08 8.30
CA ALA A 83 1.03 1.97 9.24
C ALA A 83 1.37 0.64 8.54
N LEU A 84 0.72 0.36 7.40
CA LEU A 84 1.03 -0.82 6.58
C LEU A 84 2.47 -0.81 6.08
N ARG A 85 2.92 0.31 5.50
CA ARG A 85 4.28 0.42 4.93
C ARG A 85 5.38 0.37 5.98
N GLU A 86 5.20 1.07 7.10
CA GLU A 86 6.18 1.05 8.20
C GLU A 86 6.27 -0.32 8.87
N TYR A 87 5.17 -1.09 8.88
CA TYR A 87 5.21 -2.47 9.35
C TYR A 87 6.02 -3.38 8.42
N GLY A 88 6.01 -3.09 7.11
CA GLY A 88 6.76 -3.84 6.10
C GLY A 88 5.95 -4.26 4.87
N PHE A 89 4.65 -3.97 4.83
CA PHE A 89 3.83 -4.30 3.67
C PHE A 89 4.24 -3.50 2.43
N LYS A 90 4.47 -4.24 1.34
CA LYS A 90 4.77 -3.71 0.01
C LYS A 90 3.56 -3.80 -0.92
N ALA A 91 2.67 -4.78 -0.69
CA ALA A 91 1.46 -4.97 -1.47
C ALA A 91 0.27 -5.41 -0.61
N VAL A 92 -0.93 -4.99 -1.01
CA VAL A 92 -2.23 -5.45 -0.49
C VAL A 92 -3.11 -5.84 -1.67
N PHE A 93 -3.74 -7.00 -1.56
CA PHE A 93 -4.70 -7.51 -2.54
C PHE A 93 -6.08 -7.66 -1.90
N SER A 94 -7.10 -7.24 -2.62
CA SER A 94 -8.50 -7.33 -2.23
C SER A 94 -9.38 -7.29 -3.48
N SER A 95 -10.58 -7.87 -3.41
CA SER A 95 -11.55 -7.78 -4.50
C SER A 95 -12.17 -6.40 -4.66
N ARG A 96 -12.02 -5.52 -3.66
CA ARG A 96 -12.40 -4.11 -3.76
C ARG A 96 -11.70 -3.28 -2.69
N PHE A 97 -11.21 -2.12 -3.09
CA PHE A 97 -10.70 -1.11 -2.16
C PHE A 97 -11.62 0.10 -2.09
N ALA A 98 -11.59 0.82 -0.98
CA ALA A 98 -12.12 2.18 -0.94
C ALA A 98 -11.23 3.13 -1.75
N ASP A 99 -11.85 3.97 -2.58
CA ASP A 99 -11.14 4.79 -3.59
C ASP A 99 -10.08 5.70 -2.98
N ILE A 100 -10.38 6.33 -1.83
CA ILE A 100 -9.44 7.22 -1.15
C ILE A 100 -8.23 6.45 -0.62
N PHE A 101 -8.45 5.30 0.02
CA PHE A 101 -7.36 4.46 0.52
C PHE A 101 -6.46 4.00 -0.64
N ARG A 102 -7.07 3.58 -1.76
CA ARG A 102 -6.35 3.16 -2.97
C ARG A 102 -5.50 4.30 -3.55
N GLY A 103 -6.07 5.49 -3.67
CA GLY A 103 -5.35 6.68 -4.16
C GLY A 103 -4.16 7.06 -3.27
N ASN A 104 -4.35 7.05 -1.95
CA ASN A 104 -3.27 7.34 -0.99
C ASN A 104 -2.16 6.27 -1.03
N SER A 105 -2.54 5.01 -1.25
CA SER A 105 -1.61 3.88 -1.36
C SER A 105 -0.65 4.04 -2.53
N GLY A 106 -1.19 4.31 -3.73
CA GLY A 106 -0.39 4.51 -4.94
C GLY A 106 0.59 5.69 -4.84
N LYS A 107 0.18 6.79 -4.21
CA LYS A 107 1.04 7.96 -3.96
C LYS A 107 2.12 7.73 -2.91
N SER A 108 1.90 6.77 -2.02
CA SER A 108 2.79 6.49 -0.91
C SER A 108 3.67 5.27 -1.15
N GLY A 109 3.54 4.53 -2.24
CA GLY A 109 4.38 3.36 -2.50
C GLY A 109 3.92 2.07 -1.86
N LEU A 110 2.60 1.92 -1.72
CA LEU A 110 1.95 0.67 -1.38
C LEU A 110 1.16 0.20 -2.62
N LEU A 111 1.49 -0.98 -3.12
CA LEU A 111 0.74 -1.59 -4.21
C LEU A 111 -0.64 -2.05 -3.70
N THR A 112 -1.71 -1.65 -4.39
CA THR A 112 -3.08 -2.13 -4.15
C THR A 112 -3.62 -2.80 -5.41
N GLY A 113 -3.52 -4.12 -5.46
CA GLY A 113 -3.94 -4.94 -6.61
C GLY A 113 -5.36 -5.48 -6.43
N LEU A 114 -6.22 -5.28 -7.43
CA LEU A 114 -7.55 -5.86 -7.45
C LEU A 114 -7.47 -7.32 -7.92
N MET A 115 -8.07 -8.24 -7.17
CA MET A 115 -8.11 -9.67 -7.53
C MET A 115 -9.53 -10.20 -7.37
N GLU A 116 -9.91 -11.20 -8.16
CA GLU A 116 -11.18 -11.88 -7.94
C GLU A 116 -11.21 -12.51 -6.54
N GLN A 117 -12.38 -12.49 -5.90
CA GLN A 117 -12.52 -13.00 -4.53
C GLN A 117 -12.19 -14.50 -4.44
N GLU A 118 -12.51 -15.25 -5.50
CA GLU A 118 -12.20 -16.68 -5.61
C GLU A 118 -10.69 -16.94 -5.58
N ASP A 119 -9.89 -16.12 -6.28
CA ASP A 119 -8.42 -16.22 -6.27
C ASP A 119 -7.85 -15.91 -4.89
N ILE A 120 -8.39 -14.89 -4.20
CA ILE A 120 -7.99 -14.56 -2.83
C ILE A 120 -8.25 -15.74 -1.88
N GLU A 121 -9.41 -16.41 -2.00
CA GLU A 121 -9.74 -17.57 -1.20
C GLU A 121 -8.85 -18.79 -1.49
N LEU A 122 -8.46 -18.99 -2.76
CA LEU A 122 -7.48 -20.01 -3.14
C LEU A 122 -6.09 -19.71 -2.55
N ILE A 123 -5.68 -18.44 -2.56
CA ILE A 123 -4.42 -18.01 -1.93
C ILE A 123 -4.47 -18.23 -0.43
N TRP A 124 -5.57 -17.88 0.25
CA TRP A 124 -5.72 -18.16 1.68
C TRP A 124 -5.49 -19.63 2.02
N LYS A 125 -6.11 -20.54 1.28
CA LYS A 125 -5.92 -21.99 1.47
C LYS A 125 -4.47 -22.44 1.29
N GLN A 126 -3.73 -21.85 0.33
CA GLN A 126 -2.31 -22.15 0.13
C GLN A 126 -1.42 -21.63 1.25
N LEU A 127 -1.67 -20.40 1.71
CA LEU A 127 -0.95 -19.80 2.83
C LEU A 127 -1.18 -20.58 4.12
N GLU A 128 -2.41 -21.07 4.36
CA GLU A 128 -2.75 -21.96 5.48
C GLU A 128 -2.06 -23.32 5.37
N ALA A 129 -1.88 -23.85 4.16
CA ALA A 129 -1.19 -25.10 3.91
C ALA A 129 0.35 -25.00 4.05
N GLY A 130 0.89 -23.79 4.22
CA GLY A 130 2.31 -23.53 4.48
C GLY A 130 3.08 -22.85 3.34
N GLU A 131 2.45 -22.56 2.21
CA GLU A 131 3.06 -21.89 1.04
C GLU A 131 3.19 -20.37 1.25
N THR A 132 3.86 -19.95 2.33
CA THR A 132 3.84 -18.53 2.75
C THR A 132 4.68 -17.59 1.89
N GLN A 133 5.56 -18.11 1.02
CA GLN A 133 6.35 -17.28 0.11
C GLN A 133 5.53 -16.88 -1.11
N VAL A 134 5.42 -15.57 -1.33
CA VAL A 134 4.67 -14.96 -2.41
C VAL A 134 5.57 -14.07 -3.24
N THR A 135 5.50 -14.19 -4.56
CA THR A 135 6.17 -13.28 -5.50
C THR A 135 5.13 -12.45 -6.23
N VAL A 136 5.24 -11.13 -6.10
CA VAL A 136 4.41 -10.16 -6.81
C VAL A 136 5.24 -9.55 -7.94
N ASP A 137 4.76 -9.67 -9.17
CA ASP A 137 5.33 -9.04 -10.35
C ASP A 137 4.38 -7.94 -10.83
N LEU A 138 4.77 -6.67 -10.66
CA LEU A 138 3.99 -5.53 -11.09
C LEU A 138 4.07 -5.30 -12.61
N GLU A 139 5.16 -5.75 -13.25
CA GLU A 139 5.30 -5.62 -14.69
C GLU A 139 4.31 -6.55 -15.40
N ALA A 140 4.30 -7.82 -15.02
CA ALA A 140 3.39 -8.86 -15.53
C ALA A 140 1.99 -8.81 -14.92
N ARG A 141 1.80 -8.09 -13.80
CA ARG A 141 0.56 -8.03 -13.00
C ARG A 141 0.12 -9.39 -12.48
N THR A 142 1.09 -10.12 -11.94
CA THR A 142 0.87 -11.47 -11.42
C THR A 142 1.31 -11.62 -9.97
N VAL A 143 0.66 -12.53 -9.26
CA VAL A 143 1.03 -13.02 -7.93
C VAL A 143 1.27 -14.52 -8.05
N GLN A 144 2.46 -14.98 -7.67
CA GLN A 144 2.80 -16.40 -7.59
C GLN A 144 2.81 -16.87 -6.14
N VAL A 145 2.14 -17.99 -5.88
CA VAL A 145 2.10 -18.69 -4.59
C VAL A 145 2.30 -20.19 -4.87
N GLY A 146 3.38 -20.79 -4.39
CA GLY A 146 3.78 -22.14 -4.79
C GLY A 146 3.92 -22.26 -6.32
N GLU A 147 3.25 -23.26 -6.91
CA GLU A 147 3.21 -23.47 -8.36
C GLU A 147 2.09 -22.68 -9.07
N ASN A 148 1.20 -22.03 -8.32
CA ASN A 148 0.05 -21.32 -8.88
C ASN A 148 0.39 -19.85 -9.17
N THR A 149 -0.18 -19.32 -10.25
CA THR A 149 -0.05 -17.92 -10.65
C THR A 149 -1.44 -17.31 -10.82
N TYR A 150 -1.63 -16.14 -10.22
CA TYR A 150 -2.87 -15.36 -10.22
C TYR A 150 -2.62 -14.01 -10.87
N SER A 151 -3.62 -13.46 -11.56
CA SER A 151 -3.56 -12.11 -12.11
C SER A 151 -4.19 -11.09 -11.17
N PHE A 152 -3.75 -9.84 -11.25
CA PHE A 152 -4.41 -8.73 -10.57
C PHE A 152 -4.51 -7.49 -11.46
N ASP A 153 -5.46 -6.63 -11.15
CA ASP A 153 -5.67 -5.37 -11.85
C ASP A 153 -5.14 -4.17 -11.07
N ILE A 154 -4.57 -3.23 -11.82
CA ILE A 154 -4.13 -1.91 -11.36
C ILE A 154 -4.18 -0.94 -12.54
N ASP A 155 -4.51 0.33 -12.28
CA ASP A 155 -4.50 1.34 -13.33
C ASP A 155 -3.06 1.67 -13.78
N ASP A 156 -2.91 1.99 -15.06
CA ASP A 156 -1.59 2.20 -15.67
C ASP A 156 -0.80 3.34 -15.03
N TYR A 157 -1.50 4.38 -14.55
CA TYR A 157 -0.85 5.55 -13.95
C TYR A 157 -0.26 5.21 -12.59
N THR A 158 -1.01 4.53 -11.71
CA THR A 158 -0.49 4.05 -10.43
C THR A 158 0.63 3.03 -10.64
N ARG A 159 0.47 2.11 -11.60
CA ARG A 159 1.54 1.16 -11.97
C ARG A 159 2.82 1.88 -12.38
N TRP A 160 2.72 2.84 -13.29
CA TRP A 160 3.86 3.67 -13.71
C TRP A 160 4.53 4.40 -12.54
N ARG A 161 3.74 5.02 -11.65
CA ARG A 161 4.27 5.69 -10.45
C ARG A 161 5.11 4.75 -9.60
N LEU A 162 4.58 3.57 -9.30
CA LEU A 162 5.24 2.55 -8.49
C LEU A 162 6.52 2.04 -9.16
N MET A 163 6.47 1.73 -10.45
CA MET A 163 7.63 1.24 -11.21
C MET A 163 8.75 2.30 -11.31
N GLU A 164 8.39 3.57 -11.42
CA GLU A 164 9.36 4.67 -11.47
C GLU A 164 9.76 5.22 -10.10
N GLY A 165 9.11 4.80 -9.01
CA GLY A 165 9.40 5.31 -7.66
C GLY A 165 8.97 6.77 -7.46
N LEU A 166 7.95 7.22 -8.19
CA LEU A 166 7.47 8.60 -8.21
C LEU A 166 6.34 8.86 -7.22
N ASP A 167 6.60 9.77 -6.28
CA ASP A 167 5.57 10.45 -5.49
C ASP A 167 5.17 11.79 -6.15
N ASP A 168 4.20 12.51 -5.55
CA ASP A 168 3.72 13.78 -6.11
C ASP A 168 4.84 14.84 -6.23
N ILE A 169 5.84 14.81 -5.34
CA ILE A 169 7.03 15.68 -5.42
C ILE A 169 7.91 15.25 -6.60
N GLY A 170 8.23 13.96 -6.71
CA GLY A 170 9.03 13.41 -7.80
C GLY A 170 8.43 13.70 -9.18
N ILE A 171 7.10 13.64 -9.33
CA ILE A 171 6.43 14.02 -10.58
C ILE A 171 6.56 15.50 -10.87
N THR A 172 6.42 16.35 -9.84
CA THR A 172 6.57 17.80 -9.99
C THR A 172 8.00 18.15 -10.42
N LEU A 173 9.01 17.54 -9.80
CA LEU A 173 10.42 17.77 -10.11
C LEU A 173 10.80 17.36 -11.55
N ARG A 174 10.07 16.44 -12.18
CA ARG A 174 10.27 16.14 -13.61
C ARG A 174 9.94 17.29 -14.55
N ASN A 175 9.21 18.30 -14.06
CA ASN A 175 8.86 19.50 -14.82
C ASN A 175 9.72 20.72 -14.42
N GLU A 176 10.83 20.53 -13.69
CA GLU A 176 11.66 21.60 -13.15
C GLU A 176 12.11 22.62 -14.21
N GLU A 177 12.53 22.16 -15.39
CA GLU A 177 12.97 23.06 -16.48
C GLU A 177 11.80 23.92 -17.01
N ALA A 178 10.63 23.32 -17.18
CA ALA A 178 9.43 24.04 -17.62
C ALA A 178 8.94 25.04 -16.55
N ILE A 179 9.00 24.66 -15.27
CA ILE A 179 8.69 25.54 -14.14
C ILE A 179 9.67 26.72 -14.12
N THR A 180 10.98 26.45 -14.22
CA THR A 180 12.03 27.47 -14.28
C THR A 180 11.84 28.43 -15.44
N SER A 181 11.55 27.92 -16.64
CA SER A 181 11.27 28.73 -17.83
C SER A 181 10.06 29.63 -17.65
N PHE A 182 8.97 29.09 -17.08
CA PHE A 182 7.78 29.87 -16.77
C PHE A 182 8.07 30.99 -15.77
N GLU A 183 8.77 30.69 -14.67
CA GLU A 183 9.11 31.68 -13.64
C GLU A 183 10.00 32.81 -14.17
N HIS A 184 10.94 32.53 -15.08
CA HIS A 184 11.74 33.56 -15.75
C HIS A 184 10.92 34.55 -16.60
N SER A 185 9.80 34.09 -17.17
CA SER A 185 8.91 34.93 -17.99
C SER A 185 7.79 35.61 -17.19
N ARG A 186 7.68 35.31 -15.89
CA ARG A 186 6.59 35.75 -15.04
C ARG A 186 6.74 37.23 -14.69
N ALA A 187 5.65 37.99 -14.80
CA ALA A 187 5.66 39.41 -14.47
C ALA A 187 6.03 39.64 -12.99
N SER A 188 6.96 40.58 -12.76
CA SER A 188 7.57 40.85 -11.44
C SER A 188 6.61 41.34 -10.36
N PHE A 189 5.42 41.81 -10.72
CA PHE A 189 4.39 42.23 -9.75
C PHE A 189 3.62 41.05 -9.14
N LYS A 190 3.77 39.82 -9.68
CA LYS A 190 3.14 38.62 -9.10
C LYS A 190 3.96 38.13 -7.89
N PRO A 191 3.32 37.49 -6.89
CA PRO A 191 4.04 36.89 -5.76
C PRO A 191 5.10 35.90 -6.24
N ALA A 192 6.30 35.93 -5.67
CA ALA A 192 7.38 35.00 -5.98
C ALA A 192 7.80 34.24 -4.71
N VAL A 193 8.30 33.02 -4.90
CA VAL A 193 8.96 32.25 -3.82
C VAL A 193 10.45 32.52 -3.95
N HIS A 194 11.03 33.23 -2.98
CA HIS A 194 12.46 33.43 -2.91
C HIS A 194 13.05 32.28 -2.10
N ALA A 195 14.05 31.58 -2.63
CA ALA A 195 14.86 30.68 -1.84
C ALA A 195 15.88 31.53 -1.06
N ASP A 196 15.86 31.45 0.27
CA ASP A 196 16.90 32.00 1.14
C ASP A 196 18.20 31.19 1.02
#